data_AF-A0A832V6A2-F1
#
_entry.id   AF-A0A832V6A2-F1
#
_cell.length_a   1.000
_cell.length_b   1.000
_cell.length_c   1.000
_cell.angle_alpha   90.00
_cell.angle_beta   90.00
_cell.angle_gamma   90.00
#
_symmetry.space_group_name_H-M   'P 1'
#
loop_
_entity.id
_entity.type
_entity.pdbx_description
1 polymer ?
#
loop_
_entity_poly.entity_id
_entity_poly.type
_entity_poly.pdbx_seq_one_letter_code
_entity_poly.pdbx_strand_id
1 'polypeptide(L)'
;MEYIISQMTEVVRFNLFGSHYMMEMWSLAMILGIFTYLQTVILTGSVPMSSMRGKLKRVFGLVVISPIFEEIIFRMVLISALYGFFGAWLPAILVSAVMFGGAHTFYGRTRFVDSTITGLVFGWAFVSFGIFVPILAHATHNALASIR
;
A
#
# COMPACT_ATOMS: atom_id res chain seq x y z
N MET A 1 -19.60 -21.28 -18.03
CA MET A 1 -19.96 -20.17 -17.12
C MET A 1 -19.40 -20.43 -15.72
N GLU A 2 -19.61 -21.63 -15.16
CA GLU A 2 -19.10 -22.03 -13.84
C GLU A 2 -17.58 -21.93 -13.67
N TYR A 3 -16.80 -22.33 -14.69
CA TYR A 3 -15.34 -22.18 -14.68
C TYR A 3 -14.87 -20.73 -14.52
N ILE A 4 -15.47 -19.79 -15.26
CA ILE A 4 -15.14 -18.36 -15.18
C ILE A 4 -15.53 -17.80 -13.80
N ILE A 5 -16.71 -18.15 -13.29
CA ILE A 5 -17.17 -17.73 -11.97
C ILE A 5 -16.24 -18.25 -10.87
N SER A 6 -15.81 -19.51 -10.96
CA SER A 6 -14.85 -20.13 -10.03
C SER A 6 -13.50 -19.41 -10.04
N GLN A 7 -12.94 -19.11 -11.21
CA GLN A 7 -11.67 -18.38 -11.30
C GLN A 7 -11.78 -16.97 -10.73
N MET A 8 -12.90 -16.28 -10.98
CA MET A 8 -13.14 -14.96 -10.40
C MET A 8 -13.29 -15.00 -8.88
N THR A 9 -13.94 -16.02 -8.33
CA THR A 9 -14.10 -16.16 -6.86
C THR A 9 -12.79 -16.46 -6.17
N GLU A 10 -11.93 -17.30 -6.77
CA GLU A 10 -10.58 -17.57 -6.26
C GLU A 10 -9.69 -16.33 -6.28
N VAL A 11 -9.71 -15.55 -7.37
CA VAL A 11 -8.98 -14.28 -7.46
C VAL A 11 -9.47 -13.27 -6.40
N VAL A 12 -10.79 -13.17 -6.19
CA VAL A 12 -11.36 -12.28 -5.17
C VAL A 12 -10.96 -12.74 -3.76
N ARG A 13 -11.05 -14.04 -3.46
CA ARG A 13 -10.64 -14.59 -2.17
C ARG A 13 -9.15 -14.36 -1.91
N PHE A 14 -8.31 -14.62 -2.90
CA PHE A 14 -6.87 -14.36 -2.82
C PHE A 14 -6.58 -12.87 -2.61
N ASN A 15 -7.24 -11.98 -3.34
CA ASN A 15 -7.01 -10.53 -3.18
C ASN A 15 -7.48 -10.00 -1.82
N LEU A 16 -8.53 -10.60 -1.23
CA LEU A 16 -9.03 -10.19 0.08
C LEU A 16 -8.17 -10.72 1.24
N PHE A 17 -7.66 -11.95 1.13
CA PHE A 17 -7.04 -12.65 2.26
C PHE A 17 -5.58 -13.08 2.06
N GLY A 18 -5.03 -12.92 0.85
CA GLY A 18 -3.66 -13.32 0.50
C GLY A 18 -3.44 -14.83 0.47
N SER A 19 -2.17 -15.23 0.43
CA SER A 19 -1.76 -16.64 0.51
C SER A 19 -1.74 -17.19 1.94
N HIS A 20 -1.78 -16.33 2.96
CA HIS A 20 -1.71 -16.71 4.37
C HIS A 20 -2.87 -16.13 5.19
N TYR A 21 -3.64 -17.01 5.83
CA TYR A 21 -4.62 -16.64 6.86
C TYR A 21 -3.94 -16.74 8.24
N MET A 22 -3.61 -15.61 8.87
CA MET A 22 -3.08 -15.62 10.24
C MET A 22 -3.84 -14.62 11.11
N MET A 23 -4.15 -15.01 12.35
CA MET A 23 -4.91 -14.18 13.29
C MET A 23 -4.16 -12.91 13.75
N GLU A 24 -2.91 -12.69 13.32
CA GLU A 24 -2.04 -11.58 13.74
C GLU A 24 -1.80 -10.50 12.67
N MET A 25 -2.58 -10.48 11.58
CA MET A 25 -2.47 -9.52 10.48
C MET A 25 -2.51 -8.05 10.94
N TRP A 26 -3.21 -7.76 12.05
CA TRP A 26 -3.26 -6.44 12.66
C TRP A 26 -1.90 -5.99 13.18
N SER A 27 -1.21 -6.84 13.94
CA SER A 27 0.13 -6.56 14.47
C SER A 27 1.13 -6.36 13.34
N LEU A 28 1.06 -7.22 12.32
CA LEU A 28 1.93 -7.09 11.14
C LEU A 28 1.70 -5.76 10.42
N ALA A 29 0.45 -5.39 10.16
CA ALA A 29 0.15 -4.12 9.51
C ALA A 29 0.67 -2.91 10.30
N MET A 30 0.53 -2.94 11.63
CA MET A 30 1.08 -1.89 12.50
C MET A 30 2.61 -1.82 12.41
N ILE A 31 3.30 -2.97 12.44
CA ILE A 31 4.75 -3.04 12.30
C ILE A 31 5.19 -2.51 10.94
N LEU A 32 4.52 -2.90 9.84
CA LEU A 32 4.84 -2.42 8.50
C LEU A 32 4.58 -0.91 8.34
N GLY A 33 3.52 -0.40 8.95
CA GLY A 33 3.22 1.03 9.00
C GLY A 33 4.28 1.83 9.75
N ILE A 34 4.70 1.35 10.93
CA ILE A 34 5.79 1.96 11.71
C ILE A 34 7.11 1.89 10.93
N PHE A 35 7.42 0.72 10.35
CA PHE A 35 8.64 0.49 9.59
C PHE A 35 8.77 1.47 8.41
N THR A 36 7.72 1.57 7.59
CA THR A 36 7.70 2.48 6.43
C THR A 36 7.73 3.95 6.87
N TYR A 37 7.10 4.31 8.00
CA TYR A 37 7.21 5.64 8.57
C TYR A 37 8.65 5.98 8.99
N LEU A 38 9.32 5.09 9.73
CA LEU A 38 10.70 5.27 10.16
C LEU A 38 11.65 5.37 8.96
N GLN A 39 11.45 4.52 7.96
CA GLN A 39 12.16 4.59 6.69
C GLN A 39 12.02 5.97 6.03
N THR A 40 10.80 6.49 5.92
CA THR A 40 10.56 7.84 5.40
C THR A 40 11.35 8.88 6.18
N VAL A 41 11.28 8.87 7.52
CA VAL A 41 12.00 9.84 8.37
C VAL A 41 13.51 9.79 8.10
N ILE A 42 14.07 8.59 7.94
CA ILE A 42 15.50 8.39 7.65
C ILE A 42 15.87 8.89 6.25
N LEU A 43 15.06 8.58 5.23
CA LEU A 43 15.37 8.89 3.83
C LEU A 43 15.14 10.36 3.47
N THR A 44 14.12 11.00 4.03
CA THR A 44 13.71 12.35 3.63
C THR A 44 14.07 13.43 4.65
N GLY A 45 14.54 13.06 5.86
CA GLY A 45 14.91 13.99 6.94
C GLY A 45 13.75 14.83 7.50
N SER A 46 12.59 14.76 6.87
CA SER A 46 11.34 15.46 7.19
C SER A 46 10.22 14.77 6.41
N VAL A 47 9.05 14.61 7.01
CA VAL A 47 7.89 14.08 6.28
C VAL A 47 7.32 15.27 5.49
N PRO A 48 7.39 15.31 4.14
CA PRO A 48 6.84 16.40 3.37
C PRO A 48 5.34 16.19 3.30
N MET A 49 4.66 16.66 4.33
CA MET A 49 3.24 17.02 4.29
C MET A 49 3.13 18.34 5.05
N SER A 50 2.33 19.27 4.53
CA SER A 50 2.10 20.55 5.18
C SER A 50 1.73 20.33 6.64
N SER A 51 2.44 20.99 7.57
CA SER A 51 2.20 20.89 9.01
C SER A 51 0.71 21.02 9.28
N MET A 52 0.05 19.91 9.60
CA MET A 52 -1.41 19.88 9.60
C MET A 52 -1.97 20.26 10.95
N ARG A 53 -1.65 21.47 11.41
CA ARG A 53 -2.41 22.09 12.49
C ARG A 53 -3.76 22.56 11.92
N GLY A 54 -4.71 21.64 11.65
CA GLY A 54 -6.06 22.02 11.20
C GLY A 54 -7.00 20.94 10.63
N LYS A 55 -8.20 20.87 11.25
CA LYS A 55 -9.48 20.24 10.85
C LYS A 55 -9.50 18.71 10.67
N LEU A 56 -10.20 18.03 11.58
CA LEU A 56 -10.50 16.58 11.62
C LEU A 56 -10.84 15.95 10.25
N LYS A 57 -11.61 16.65 9.40
CA LYS A 57 -11.99 16.17 8.06
C LYS A 57 -10.78 15.91 7.15
N ARG A 58 -9.72 16.72 7.26
CA ARG A 58 -8.52 16.60 6.44
C ARG A 58 -7.65 15.42 6.90
N VAL A 59 -7.54 15.25 8.21
CA VAL A 59 -6.88 14.08 8.82
C VAL A 59 -7.58 12.80 8.41
N PHE A 60 -8.92 12.75 8.49
CA PHE A 60 -9.68 11.57 8.07
C PHE A 60 -9.48 11.25 6.59
N GLY A 61 -9.52 12.26 5.71
CA GLY A 61 -9.26 12.07 4.28
C GLY A 61 -7.88 11.47 4.00
N LEU A 62 -6.85 11.90 4.72
CA LEU A 62 -5.47 11.47 4.51
C LEU A 62 -5.14 10.12 5.16
N VAL A 63 -5.72 9.84 6.33
CA VAL A 63 -5.39 8.63 7.11
C VAL A 63 -6.27 7.45 6.71
N VAL A 64 -7.48 7.71 6.23
CA VAL A 64 -8.46 6.64 5.93
C VAL A 64 -8.74 6.59 4.43
N ILE A 65 -9.20 7.70 3.85
CA ILE A 65 -9.71 7.68 2.47
C ILE A 65 -8.60 7.47 1.45
N SER A 66 -7.53 8.27 1.48
CA SER A 66 -6.42 8.15 0.52
C SER A 66 -5.77 6.75 0.54
N PRO A 67 -5.40 6.19 1.71
CA PRO A 67 -4.85 4.83 1.77
C PRO A 67 -5.77 3.78 1.15
N ILE A 68 -7.08 3.82 1.43
CA ILE A 68 -8.02 2.88 0.83
C ILE A 68 -8.02 3.01 -0.69
N PHE A 69 -8.15 4.22 -1.23
CA PHE A 69 -8.20 4.42 -2.69
C PHE A 69 -6.88 4.02 -3.37
N GLU A 70 -5.75 4.42 -2.80
CA GLU A 70 -4.43 4.11 -3.34
C GLU A 70 -4.16 2.60 -3.31
N GLU A 71 -4.47 1.91 -2.21
CA GLU A 71 -4.31 0.46 -2.14
C GLU A 71 -5.26 -0.27 -3.10
N ILE A 72 -6.51 0.17 -3.25
CA ILE A 72 -7.43 -0.41 -4.25
C ILE A 72 -6.83 -0.29 -5.66
N ILE A 73 -6.39 0.90 -6.05
CA ILE A 73 -5.88 1.17 -7.40
C ILE A 73 -4.57 0.41 -7.65
N PHE A 74 -3.59 0.53 -6.76
CA PHE A 74 -2.26 -0.01 -7.02
C PHE A 74 -2.17 -1.51 -6.74
N ARG A 75 -2.98 -2.06 -5.82
CA ARG A 75 -2.85 -3.47 -5.39
C ARG A 75 -3.95 -4.30 -6.02
N MET A 76 -5.22 -4.01 -5.72
CA MET A 76 -6.31 -4.81 -6.28
C MET A 76 -6.43 -4.67 -7.80
N VAL A 77 -6.25 -3.48 -8.36
CA VAL A 77 -6.36 -3.28 -9.81
C VAL A 77 -5.00 -3.51 -10.51
N LEU A 78 -3.99 -2.70 -10.20
CA LEU A 78 -2.75 -2.68 -10.97
C LEU A 78 -1.90 -3.95 -10.78
N ILE A 79 -1.62 -4.40 -9.54
CA ILE A 79 -0.85 -5.65 -9.34
C ILE A 79 -1.59 -6.84 -9.94
N SER A 80 -2.92 -6.94 -9.78
CA SER A 80 -3.70 -8.03 -10.40
C SER A 80 -3.61 -8.02 -11.93
N ALA A 81 -3.71 -6.85 -12.56
CA ALA A 81 -3.59 -6.71 -14.01
C ALA A 81 -2.18 -7.07 -14.50
N LEU A 82 -1.15 -6.59 -13.80
CA LEU A 82 0.25 -6.91 -14.11
C LEU A 82 0.56 -8.39 -13.89
N TYR A 83 -0.04 -9.03 -12.88
CA TYR A 83 0.06 -10.48 -12.69
C TYR A 83 -0.59 -11.23 -13.86
N GLY A 84 -1.76 -10.81 -14.32
CA GLY A 84 -2.39 -11.38 -15.52
C GLY A 84 -1.53 -11.23 -16.79
N PHE A 85 -0.72 -10.18 -16.88
CA PHE A 85 0.19 -9.94 -18.00
C PHE A 85 1.51 -10.75 -17.89
N PHE A 86 2.16 -10.73 -16.73
CA PHE A 86 3.48 -11.35 -16.52
C PHE A 86 3.42 -12.82 -16.11
N GLY A 87 2.28 -13.29 -15.57
CA GLY A 87 2.15 -14.62 -14.98
C GLY A 87 2.95 -14.81 -13.68
N ALA A 88 3.50 -13.74 -13.10
CA ALA A 88 4.35 -13.80 -11.90
C ALA A 88 4.18 -12.57 -11.01
N TRP A 89 4.17 -12.80 -9.69
CA TRP A 89 3.94 -11.75 -8.69
C TRP A 89 5.09 -10.76 -8.55
N LEU A 90 6.34 -11.25 -8.59
CA LEU A 90 7.52 -10.41 -8.41
C LEU A 90 7.59 -9.26 -9.44
N PRO A 91 7.52 -9.49 -10.77
CA PRO A 91 7.53 -8.39 -11.73
C PRO A 91 6.30 -7.47 -11.60
N ALA A 92 5.13 -7.99 -11.22
CA ALA A 92 3.95 -7.18 -10.97
C ALA A 92 4.15 -6.22 -9.78
N ILE A 93 4.73 -6.70 -8.68
CA ILE A 93 5.08 -5.88 -7.51
C ILE A 93 6.10 -4.82 -7.88
N LEU A 94 7.18 -5.19 -8.57
CA LEU A 94 8.26 -4.26 -8.94
C LEU A 94 7.74 -3.10 -9.80
N VAL A 95 6.97 -3.40 -10.85
CA VAL A 95 6.41 -2.38 -11.75
C VAL A 95 5.39 -1.50 -11.02
N SER A 96 4.48 -2.10 -10.24
CA SER A 96 3.50 -1.34 -9.46
C SER A 96 4.17 -0.40 -8.45
N ALA A 97 5.24 -0.84 -7.78
CA ALA A 97 5.99 -0.03 -6.82
C ALA A 97 6.69 1.17 -7.47
N VAL A 98 7.28 0.99 -8.66
CA VAL A 98 7.88 2.09 -9.43
C VAL A 98 6.80 3.08 -9.86
N MET A 99 5.64 2.60 -10.33
CA MET A 99 4.50 3.46 -10.69
C MET A 99 3.94 4.22 -9.49
N PHE A 100 3.86 3.57 -8.32
CA PHE A 100 3.46 4.20 -7.06
C PHE A 100 4.42 5.31 -6.67
N GLY A 101 5.74 5.07 -6.74
CA GLY A 101 6.74 6.11 -6.54
C GLY A 101 6.65 7.24 -7.57
N GLY A 102 6.40 6.89 -8.84
CA GLY A 102 6.17 7.84 -9.94
C GLY A 102 5.02 8.79 -9.66
N ALA A 103 3.91 8.26 -9.12
CA ALA A 103 2.75 9.04 -8.72
C ALA A 103 3.06 10.04 -7.60
N HIS A 104 4.18 9.90 -6.87
CA HIS A 104 4.59 10.76 -5.76
C HIS A 104 5.75 11.71 -6.10
N THR A 105 6.23 11.71 -7.34
CA THR A 105 7.37 12.54 -7.80
C THR A 105 7.14 14.05 -7.67
N PHE A 106 5.88 14.49 -7.63
CA PHE A 106 5.52 15.89 -7.43
C PHE A 106 5.94 16.45 -6.06
N TYR A 107 6.28 15.57 -5.11
CA TYR A 107 6.87 15.94 -3.81
C TYR A 107 8.41 15.92 -3.80
N GLY A 108 9.06 15.70 -4.95
CA GLY A 108 10.50 15.70 -5.11
C GLY A 108 11.12 14.33 -5.36
N ARG A 109 12.39 14.32 -5.80
CA ARG A 109 13.13 13.11 -6.19
C ARG A 109 13.33 12.13 -5.04
N THR A 110 13.55 12.62 -3.82
CA THR A 110 13.69 11.78 -2.62
C THR A 110 12.39 11.06 -2.30
N ARG A 111 11.24 11.68 -2.60
CA ARG A 111 9.92 11.04 -2.42
C ARG A 111 9.64 9.95 -3.43
N PHE A 112 10.13 10.06 -4.66
CA PHE A 112 10.07 8.94 -5.59
C PHE A 112 10.70 7.67 -4.99
N VAL A 113 11.94 7.78 -4.49
CA VAL A 113 12.68 6.62 -3.94
C VAL A 113 11.96 6.03 -2.73
N ASP A 114 11.58 6.88 -1.78
CA ASP A 114 10.90 6.42 -0.57
C ASP A 114 9.51 5.81 -0.87
N SER A 115 8.71 6.43 -1.74
CA SER A 115 7.42 5.90 -2.14
C SER A 115 7.57 4.62 -2.95
N THR A 116 8.62 4.46 -3.78
CA THR A 116 8.91 3.19 -4.44
C THR A 116 9.20 2.09 -3.43
N ILE A 117 10.04 2.34 -2.42
CA ILE A 117 10.35 1.32 -1.39
C ILE A 117 9.09 0.97 -0.59
N THR A 118 8.29 1.96 -0.20
CA THR A 118 6.99 1.75 0.45
C THR A 118 6.04 0.93 -0.44
N GLY A 119 6.04 1.24 -1.74
CA GLY A 119 5.31 0.51 -2.78
C GLY A 119 5.67 -0.98 -2.81
N LEU A 120 6.95 -1.32 -2.70
CA LEU A 120 7.45 -2.71 -2.64
C LEU A 120 6.93 -3.42 -1.39
N VAL A 121 7.05 -2.78 -0.21
CA VAL A 121 6.61 -3.34 1.07
C VAL A 121 5.11 -3.65 1.04
N PHE A 122 4.29 -2.70 0.60
CA PHE A 122 2.84 -2.89 0.55
C PHE A 122 2.41 -3.83 -0.58
N GLY A 123 3.10 -3.84 -1.72
CA GLY A 123 2.86 -4.81 -2.79
C GLY A 123 3.14 -6.26 -2.35
N TRP A 124 4.24 -6.48 -1.63
CA TRP A 124 4.53 -7.78 -1.01
C TRP A 124 3.48 -8.16 0.04
N ALA A 125 3.09 -7.21 0.90
CA ALA A 125 2.08 -7.44 1.93
C ALA A 125 0.72 -7.81 1.32
N PHE A 126 0.33 -7.17 0.21
CA PHE A 126 -0.88 -7.51 -0.54
C PHE A 126 -0.86 -8.95 -1.05
N VAL A 127 0.20 -9.36 -1.74
CA VAL A 127 0.27 -10.72 -2.30
C VAL A 127 0.31 -11.79 -1.20
N SER A 128 0.96 -11.48 -0.08
CA SER A 128 1.16 -12.43 1.01
C SER A 128 -0.05 -12.55 1.95
N PHE A 129 -0.74 -11.43 2.20
CA PHE A 129 -1.75 -11.31 3.28
C PHE A 129 -3.05 -10.63 2.83
N GLY A 130 -3.20 -10.29 1.55
CA GLY A 130 -4.40 -9.65 1.02
C GLY A 130 -4.48 -8.16 1.35
N ILE A 131 -5.58 -7.53 0.93
CA ILE A 131 -5.71 -6.07 0.86
C ILE A 131 -5.78 -5.35 2.21
N PHE A 132 -6.22 -6.03 3.28
CA PHE A 132 -6.40 -5.37 4.58
C PHE A 132 -5.08 -4.97 5.24
N VAL A 133 -4.02 -5.78 5.09
CA VAL A 133 -2.70 -5.49 5.66
C VAL A 133 -2.06 -4.21 5.08
N PRO A 134 -1.93 -4.04 3.76
CA PRO A 134 -1.37 -2.81 3.20
C PRO A 134 -2.25 -1.59 3.48
N ILE A 135 -3.59 -1.70 3.48
CA ILE A 135 -4.46 -0.56 3.85
C ILE A 135 -4.16 -0.09 5.26
N LEU A 136 -4.10 -1.01 6.22
CA LEU A 136 -3.88 -0.65 7.62
C LEU A 136 -2.44 -0.17 7.87
N ALA A 137 -1.45 -0.77 7.19
CA ALA A 137 -0.06 -0.32 7.25
C ALA A 137 0.08 1.11 6.69
N HIS A 138 -0.56 1.41 5.56
CA HIS A 138 -0.55 2.73 4.95
C HIS A 138 -1.32 3.76 5.79
N ALA A 139 -2.49 3.39 6.34
CA ALA A 139 -3.21 4.25 7.28
C ALA A 139 -2.36 4.58 8.52
N THR A 140 -1.65 3.59 9.06
CA THR A 140 -0.73 3.77 10.19
C THR A 140 0.42 4.71 9.84
N HIS A 141 1.04 4.53 8.67
CA HIS A 141 2.07 5.42 8.14
C HIS A 141 1.56 6.88 8.10
N ASN A 142 0.39 7.10 7.50
CA ASN A 142 -0.18 8.44 7.34
C ASN A 142 -0.60 9.04 8.69
N ALA A 143 -1.10 8.23 9.62
CA ALA A 143 -1.43 8.67 10.98
C ALA A 143 -0.18 9.20 11.70
N LEU A 144 0.91 8.43 11.69
CA LEU A 144 2.20 8.81 12.29
C LEU A 144 2.82 10.05 11.62
N ALA A 145 2.65 10.18 10.30
CA ALA A 145 3.04 11.37 9.55
C ALA A 145 2.24 12.61 9.95
N SER A 146 0.96 12.45 10.34
CA SER A 146 0.06 13.58 10.63
C SER A 146 0.20 14.17 12.04
N ILE A 147 0.84 13.46 12.98
CA ILE A 147 0.99 13.89 14.38
C ILE A 147 2.32 14.61 14.69
N ARG A 148 3.26 14.63 13.74
CA ARG A 148 4.53 15.36 13.83
C ARG A 148 4.43 16.75 13.22
#